data_AF-A0A8B9LFW3-F1
#
_entry.id   AF-A0A8B9LFW3-F1
#
_cell.length_a   1.000
_cell.length_b   1.000
_cell.length_c   1.000
_cell.angle_alpha   90.00
_cell.angle_beta   90.00
_cell.angle_gamma   90.00
#
_symmetry.space_group_name_H-M   'P 1'
#
loop_
_entity.id
_entity.type
_entity.pdbx_description
1 polymer ?
#
loop_
_entity_poly.entity_id
_entity_poly.type
_entity_poly.pdbx_seq_one_letter_code
_entity_poly.pdbx_strand_id
1 'polypeptide(L)'
;MSTIGRTVGIFRAGAQVLRRGTQRVQVRRAGDGPHIEAQYRQPPQLTKHQQFHAELLSGAMWFWILWHSWHDPDAVLGHFPWPDMSAWTDEELGIPPDDE
;
A
#
# COMPACT_ATOMS: atom_id res chain seq x y z
N MET A 1 28.62 -65.02 -37.15
CA MET A 1 27.42 -64.44 -36.49
C MET A 1 27.69 -62.97 -36.22
N SER A 2 26.64 -62.12 -36.27
CA SER A 2 26.61 -60.68 -35.88
C SER A 2 26.74 -59.60 -36.98
N THR A 3 25.71 -59.48 -37.83
CA THR A 3 25.53 -58.25 -38.66
C THR A 3 24.09 -57.73 -38.65
N ILE A 4 23.23 -58.22 -37.76
CA ILE A 4 21.78 -57.89 -37.75
C ILE A 4 21.43 -56.86 -36.65
N GLY A 5 22.29 -56.64 -35.65
CA GLY A 5 21.98 -55.81 -34.48
C GLY A 5 22.06 -54.29 -34.69
N ARG A 6 22.71 -53.78 -35.74
CA ARG A 6 22.97 -52.34 -35.90
C ARG A 6 21.86 -51.57 -36.63
N THR A 7 21.04 -52.24 -37.46
CA THR A 7 19.98 -51.57 -38.24
C THR A 7 18.73 -51.31 -37.40
N VAL A 8 18.44 -52.14 -36.40
CA VAL A 8 17.25 -51.98 -35.53
C VAL A 8 17.34 -50.73 -34.64
N GLY A 9 18.54 -50.35 -34.19
CA GLY A 9 18.74 -49.17 -33.34
C GLY A 9 18.46 -47.84 -34.06
N ILE A 10 18.78 -47.76 -35.35
CA ILE A 10 18.59 -46.54 -36.17
C ILE A 10 17.11 -46.32 -36.47
N PHE A 11 16.36 -47.40 -36.75
CA PHE A 11 14.91 -47.31 -36.95
C PHE A 11 14.17 -46.89 -35.67
N ARG A 12 14.62 -47.32 -34.49
CA ARG A 12 13.97 -46.95 -33.22
C ARG A 12 14.25 -45.49 -32.82
N ALA A 13 15.45 -45.00 -33.08
CA ALA A 13 15.82 -43.60 -32.86
C ALA A 13 15.10 -42.64 -33.85
N GLY A 14 15.01 -43.01 -35.13
CA GLY A 14 14.28 -42.24 -36.15
C GLY A 14 12.78 -42.15 -35.88
N ALA A 15 12.17 -43.24 -35.39
CA ALA A 15 10.77 -43.26 -35.00
C ALA A 15 10.47 -42.35 -33.79
N GLN A 16 11.40 -42.19 -32.83
CA GLN A 16 11.22 -41.28 -31.70
C GLN A 16 11.24 -39.80 -32.11
N VAL A 17 11.99 -39.44 -33.15
CA VAL A 17 12.03 -38.05 -33.68
C VAL A 17 10.73 -37.72 -34.43
N LEU A 18 10.19 -38.67 -35.21
CA LEU A 18 8.87 -38.52 -35.85
C LEU A 18 7.72 -38.48 -34.83
N ARG A 19 7.83 -39.18 -33.69
CA ARG A 19 6.82 -39.17 -32.62
C ARG A 19 6.90 -37.92 -31.73
N ARG A 20 8.06 -37.26 -31.68
CA ARG A 20 8.21 -35.89 -31.16
C ARG A 20 7.77 -34.91 -32.24
N GLY A 21 6.47 -34.95 -32.57
CA GLY A 21 5.82 -33.87 -33.30
C GLY A 21 6.18 -32.53 -32.67
N THR A 22 6.26 -31.48 -33.51
CA THR A 22 6.61 -30.10 -33.14
C THR A 22 6.21 -29.80 -31.70
N GLN A 23 7.19 -29.87 -30.79
CA GLN A 23 6.98 -29.42 -29.43
C GLN A 23 6.63 -27.95 -29.57
N ARG A 24 5.33 -27.63 -29.47
CA ARG A 24 4.88 -26.25 -29.40
C ARG A 24 5.67 -25.66 -28.26
N VAL A 25 6.60 -24.78 -28.59
CA VAL A 25 7.31 -23.97 -27.60
C VAL A 25 6.20 -23.28 -26.83
N GLN A 26 5.94 -23.76 -25.62
CA GLN A 26 5.01 -23.10 -24.72
C GLN A 26 5.71 -21.81 -24.30
N VAL A 27 5.49 -20.76 -25.10
CA VAL A 27 5.84 -19.40 -24.71
C VAL A 27 4.97 -19.10 -23.50
N ARG A 28 5.55 -19.20 -22.31
CA ARG A 28 4.88 -18.76 -21.09
C ARG A 28 4.74 -17.25 -21.19
N ARG A 29 3.56 -16.78 -21.61
CA ARG A 29 3.18 -15.37 -21.50
C ARG A 29 3.00 -15.04 -20.03
N ALA A 30 4.10 -14.80 -19.33
CA ALA A 30 4.11 -14.48 -17.90
C ALA A 30 3.58 -13.06 -17.61
N GLY A 31 3.32 -12.25 -18.65
CA GLY A 31 2.84 -10.88 -18.51
C GLY A 31 1.33 -10.68 -18.63
N ASP A 32 0.56 -11.72 -18.97
CA ASP A 32 -0.89 -11.62 -19.22
C ASP A 32 -1.69 -12.00 -17.96
N GLY A 33 -1.40 -11.32 -16.85
CA GLY A 33 -2.12 -11.49 -15.58
C GLY A 33 -3.04 -10.28 -15.30
N PRO A 34 -3.91 -10.33 -14.28
CA PRO A 34 -4.82 -9.24 -13.89
C PRO A 34 -4.10 -8.00 -13.29
N HIS A 35 -2.82 -7.81 -13.60
CA HIS A 35 -1.97 -6.77 -13.06
C HIS A 35 -2.09 -5.51 -13.92
N ILE A 36 -1.94 -4.35 -13.28
CA ILE A 36 -1.92 -3.05 -13.95
C ILE A 36 -0.77 -3.03 -14.96
N GLU A 37 -1.09 -2.83 -16.24
CA GLU A 37 -0.09 -2.79 -17.30
C GLU A 37 0.81 -1.56 -17.16
N ALA A 38 2.11 -1.75 -17.38
CA ALA A 38 3.05 -0.65 -17.40
C ALA A 38 2.82 0.23 -18.63
N GLN A 39 2.42 1.48 -18.41
CA GLN A 39 2.25 2.47 -19.47
C GLN A 39 3.44 3.42 -19.56
N TYR A 40 3.76 3.89 -20.76
CA TYR A 40 4.86 4.82 -20.99
C TYR A 40 4.33 6.23 -21.31
N ARG A 41 4.79 7.23 -20.55
CA ARG A 41 4.41 8.66 -20.68
C ARG A 41 2.91 8.94 -20.56
N GLN A 42 2.15 8.00 -20.00
CA GLN A 42 0.71 8.11 -19.76
C GLN A 42 0.42 7.90 -18.27
N PRO A 43 -0.65 8.51 -17.73
CA PRO A 43 -1.06 8.26 -16.35
C PRO A 43 -1.43 6.77 -16.17
N PRO A 44 -1.02 6.15 -15.04
CA PRO A 44 -1.24 4.72 -14.83
C PRO A 44 -2.74 4.38 -14.73
N GLN A 45 -3.09 3.15 -15.10
CA GLN A 45 -4.43 2.62 -14.88
C GLN A 45 -4.68 2.43 -13.37
N LEU A 46 -5.69 3.10 -12.84
CA LEU A 46 -6.17 2.90 -11.48
C LEU A 46 -7.36 1.96 -11.49
N THR A 47 -7.41 1.03 -10.53
CA THR A 47 -8.62 0.22 -10.33
C THR A 47 -9.65 1.04 -9.56
N LYS A 48 -10.94 0.92 -9.94
CA LYS A 48 -12.03 1.64 -9.27
C LYS A 48 -12.12 1.35 -7.77
N HIS A 49 -11.77 0.12 -7.39
CA HIS A 49 -11.76 -0.33 -6.01
C HIS A 49 -10.65 0.35 -5.18
N GLN A 50 -9.46 0.57 -5.75
CA GLN A 50 -8.41 1.33 -5.09
C GLN A 50 -8.82 2.79 -4.86
N GLN A 51 -9.43 3.42 -5.86
CA GLN A 51 -9.91 4.80 -5.73
C GLN A 51 -11.01 4.92 -4.67
N PHE A 52 -11.99 4.02 -4.68
CA PHE A 52 -13.06 3.99 -3.68
C PHE A 52 -12.52 3.82 -2.25
N HIS A 53 -11.57 2.91 -2.04
CA HIS A 53 -10.97 2.72 -0.72
C HIS A 53 -10.15 3.93 -0.26
N ALA A 54 -9.42 4.58 -1.17
CA ALA A 54 -8.69 5.79 -0.84
C ALA A 54 -9.64 6.92 -0.43
N GLU A 55 -10.74 7.12 -1.17
CA GLU A 55 -11.76 8.11 -0.86
C GLU A 55 -12.49 7.79 0.46
N LEU A 56 -12.84 6.52 0.69
CA LEU A 56 -13.47 6.07 1.93
C LEU A 56 -12.58 6.33 3.14
N LEU A 57 -11.29 6.00 3.05
CA LEU A 57 -10.34 6.21 4.15
C LEU A 57 -10.11 7.70 4.40
N SER A 58 -9.96 8.49 3.34
CA SER A 58 -9.84 9.96 3.43
C SER A 58 -11.09 10.57 4.07
N GLY A 59 -12.27 10.13 3.66
CA GLY A 59 -13.54 10.56 4.24
C GLY A 59 -13.67 10.17 5.71
N ALA A 60 -13.30 8.93 6.07
CA ALA A 60 -13.31 8.46 7.45
C ALA A 60 -12.32 9.24 8.34
N MET A 61 -11.13 9.56 7.82
CA MET A 61 -10.14 10.38 8.52
C MET A 61 -10.70 11.78 8.83
N TRP A 62 -11.21 12.48 7.82
CA TRP A 62 -11.77 13.82 8.02
C TRP A 62 -13.03 13.82 8.88
N PHE A 63 -13.92 12.84 8.68
CA PHE A 63 -15.07 12.63 9.53
C PHE A 63 -14.64 12.46 10.99
N TRP A 64 -13.63 11.64 11.26
CA TRP A 64 -13.12 11.43 12.61
C TRP A 64 -12.54 12.71 13.22
N ILE A 65 -11.74 13.47 12.48
CA ILE A 65 -11.16 14.73 12.98
C ILE A 65 -12.26 15.73 13.36
N LEU A 66 -13.26 15.91 12.49
CA LEU A 66 -14.35 16.85 12.73
C LEU A 66 -15.27 16.38 13.86
N TRP A 67 -15.59 15.08 13.87
CA TRP A 67 -16.39 14.45 14.92
C TRP A 67 -15.70 14.59 16.28
N HIS A 68 -14.41 14.27 16.36
CA HIS A 68 -13.64 14.34 17.60
C HIS A 68 -13.44 15.79 18.06
N SER A 69 -13.19 16.73 17.14
CA SER A 69 -13.11 18.17 17.48
C SER A 69 -14.43 18.73 18.00
N TRP A 70 -15.57 18.16 17.58
CA TRP A 70 -16.88 18.58 18.09
C TRP A 70 -17.20 17.95 19.45
N HIS A 71 -16.85 16.68 19.67
CA HIS A 71 -17.13 15.97 20.91
C HIS A 71 -16.18 16.32 22.06
N ASP A 72 -14.89 16.48 21.77
CA ASP A 72 -13.85 16.78 22.76
C ASP A 72 -13.05 18.05 22.35
N PRO A 73 -13.69 19.22 22.26
CA PRO A 73 -13.00 20.47 21.87
C PRO A 73 -11.92 20.86 22.88
N ASP A 74 -12.06 20.45 24.14
CA ASP A 74 -11.16 20.78 25.24
C ASP A 74 -9.75 20.18 25.06
N ALA A 75 -9.64 19.06 24.34
CA ALA A 75 -8.33 18.46 24.02
C ALA A 75 -7.52 19.32 23.04
N VAL A 76 -8.20 20.16 22.25
CA VAL A 76 -7.57 21.05 21.26
C VAL A 76 -7.41 22.47 21.80
N LEU A 77 -8.41 22.98 22.51
CA LEU A 77 -8.45 24.36 23.02
C LEU A 77 -7.84 24.49 24.42
N GLY A 78 -7.63 23.38 25.13
CA GLY A 78 -7.16 23.34 26.51
C GLY A 78 -8.32 23.11 27.48
N HIS A 79 -8.13 22.14 28.38
CA HIS A 79 -9.13 21.81 29.40
C HIS A 79 -9.28 22.87 30.49
N PHE A 80 -8.25 23.69 30.70
CA PHE A 80 -8.22 24.67 31.78
C PHE A 80 -7.92 26.06 31.21
N PRO A 81 -8.62 27.10 31.72
CA PRO A 81 -8.30 28.47 31.36
C PRO A 81 -6.87 28.79 31.84
N TRP A 82 -6.11 29.46 30.99
CA TRP A 82 -4.79 29.94 31.37
C TRP A 82 -4.94 31.05 32.43
N PRO A 83 -4.31 30.93 33.62
CA PRO A 83 -4.44 31.95 34.65
C PRO A 83 -3.73 33.25 34.23
N ASP A 84 -4.39 34.39 34.48
CA ASP A 84 -3.76 35.69 34.32
C ASP A 84 -2.86 35.96 35.54
N MET A 85 -1.54 35.88 35.33
CA MET A 85 -0.52 36.08 36.36
C MET A 85 -0.56 37.50 36.96
N SER A 86 -1.12 38.47 36.24
CA SER A 86 -1.22 39.88 36.68
C SER A 86 -2.42 40.14 37.60
N ALA A 87 -3.37 39.20 37.65
CA ALA A 87 -4.54 39.28 38.53
C ALA A 87 -4.25 38.72 39.94
N TRP A 88 -3.08 38.09 40.15
CA TRP A 88 -2.67 37.61 41.47
C TRP A 88 -2.33 38.79 42.37
N THR A 89 -2.90 38.81 43.56
CA THR A 89 -2.68 39.89 44.52
C THR A 89 -1.31 39.71 45.19
N ASP A 90 -0.65 40.83 45.50
CA ASP A 90 0.65 40.82 46.18
C ASP A 90 0.59 40.09 47.54
N GLU A 91 -0.58 40.04 48.18
CA GLU A 91 -0.85 39.26 49.39
C GLU A 91 -0.75 37.73 49.17
N GLU A 92 -1.29 37.22 48.05
CA GLU A 92 -1.16 35.80 47.68
C GLU A 92 0.26 35.45 47.21
N LEU A 93 0.94 36.43 46.60
CA LEU A 93 2.30 36.28 46.10
C LEU A 93 3.36 36.51 47.19
N GLY A 94 2.93 36.93 48.39
CA GLY A 94 3.80 37.19 49.53
C GLY A 94 4.77 38.34 49.31
N ILE A 95 4.45 39.27 48.42
CA ILE A 95 5.25 40.47 48.16
C ILE A 95 4.87 41.50 49.22
N PRO A 96 5.77 41.83 50.16
CA PRO A 96 5.49 42.85 51.15
C PRO A 96 5.34 44.22 50.44
N PRO A 97 4.41 45.08 50.89
CA PRO A 97 4.32 46.44 50.37
C PRO A 97 5.60 47.21 50.70
N ASP A 98 6.17 47.90 49.72
CA ASP A 98 7.40 48.70 49.82
C ASP A 98 7.22 50.02 50.61
N ASP A 99 6.25 50.10 51.53
CA ASP A 99 6.06 51.31 52.35
C ASP A 99 7.26 51.48 53.32
N GLU A 100 7.95 52.63 53.20
CA GLU A 100 9.21 53.07 53.84
C GLU A 100 9.48 52.67 55.30
#